data_AF-A0A7Z9XRV2-F1
#
_entry.id   AF-A0A7Z9XRV2-F1
#
_cell.length_a   1.000
_cell.length_b   1.000
_cell.length_c   1.000
_cell.angle_alpha   90.00
_cell.angle_beta   90.00
_cell.angle_gamma   90.00
#
_symmetry.space_group_name_H-M   'P 1'
#
loop_
_entity.id
_entity.type
_entity.pdbx_description
1 polymer ?
#
loop_
_entity_poly.entity_id
_entity_poly.type
_entity_poly.pdbx_seq_one_letter_code
_entity_poly.pdbx_strand_id
1 'polypeptide(L)' 'LEDSKSDIGWGSQIRSYVLDQSRIKDLRTGVETGNTQAVLDGGLDMFIEASLKSGL' A
#
# COMPACT_ATOMS: atom_id res chain seq x y z
N LEU A 1 21.34 -11.59 1.41
CA LEU A 1 19.87 -11.43 1.51
C LEU A 1 19.49 -10.01 1.94
N GLU A 2 20.21 -9.38 2.87
CA GLU A 2 19.93 -7.99 3.28
C GLU A 2 20.18 -6.95 2.18
N ASP A 3 21.14 -7.19 1.28
CA ASP A 3 21.52 -6.27 0.20
C ASP A 3 20.42 -6.01 -0.86
N SER A 4 19.43 -6.91 -0.95
CA SER A 4 18.28 -6.74 -1.86
C SER A 4 17.09 -6.01 -1.21
N LYS A 5 17.21 -5.61 0.06
CA LYS A 5 16.14 -4.92 0.78
C LYS A 5 16.14 -3.46 0.34
N SER A 6 14.97 -2.99 -0.11
CA SER A 6 14.80 -1.58 -0.45
C SER A 6 15.05 -0.70 0.77
N ASP A 7 15.69 0.44 0.53
CA ASP A 7 16.03 1.41 1.56
C ASP A 7 14.79 1.91 2.30
N ILE A 8 14.81 1.98 3.62
CA ILE A 8 13.69 2.45 4.43
C ILE A 8 13.74 3.99 4.49
N GLY A 9 13.64 4.60 3.31
CA GLY A 9 13.69 6.03 3.10
C GLY A 9 12.40 6.58 2.50
N TRP A 10 12.22 7.89 2.58
CA TRP A 10 11.04 8.61 2.08
C TRP A 10 10.74 8.39 0.58
N GLY A 11 11.73 7.95 -0.21
CA GLY A 11 11.57 7.67 -1.64
C GLY A 11 11.14 6.24 -1.99
N SER A 12 11.06 5.32 -1.03
CA SER A 12 10.78 3.88 -1.27
C SER A 12 9.41 3.43 -0.77
N GLN A 13 8.50 4.37 -0.47
CA GLN A 13 7.18 4.04 0.06
C GLN A 13 6.24 3.45 -1.02
N ILE A 14 5.67 2.28 -0.75
CA ILE A 14 4.69 1.63 -1.64
C ILE A 14 3.24 2.00 -1.35
N ARG A 15 2.94 2.43 -0.11
CA ARG A 15 1.58 2.75 0.33
C ARG A 15 1.60 3.80 1.43
N SER A 16 0.71 4.79 1.32
CA SER A 16 0.50 5.84 2.31
C SER A 16 -0.69 5.50 3.19
N TYR A 17 -0.48 5.42 4.51
CA TYR A 17 -1.52 5.22 5.51
C TYR A 17 -1.67 6.51 6.33
N VAL A 18 -2.70 7.29 6.03
CA VAL A 18 -3.03 8.53 6.74
C VAL A 18 -4.29 8.28 7.56
N LEU A 19 -4.11 7.73 8.77
CA LEU A 19 -5.21 7.25 9.61
C LEU A 19 -6.08 8.39 10.17
N ASP A 20 -5.48 9.56 10.41
CA ASP A 20 -6.20 10.76 10.87
C ASP A 20 -7.29 11.20 9.88
N GLN A 21 -7.03 11.06 8.58
CA GLN A 21 -7.99 11.33 7.50
C GLN A 21 -8.73 10.07 7.05
N SER A 22 -8.58 8.96 7.77
CA SER A 22 -9.07 7.64 7.38
C SER A 22 -8.80 7.30 5.92
N ARG A 23 -7.55 7.50 5.46
CA ARG A 23 -7.18 7.29 4.05
C ARG A 23 -5.98 6.35 3.91
N ILE A 24 -6.13 5.35 3.06
CA ILE A 24 -5.04 4.46 2.66
C ILE A 24 -4.94 4.46 1.14
N LYS A 25 -3.76 4.78 0.60
CA LYS A 25 -3.50 4.87 -0.84
C LYS A 25 -2.25 4.09 -1.23
N ASP A 26 -2.39 3.11 -2.13
CA ASP A 26 -1.26 2.44 -2.76
C ASP A 26 -0.67 3.34 -3.83
N LEU A 27 0.62 3.67 -3.69
CA LEU A 27 1.30 4.61 -4.57
C LEU A 27 1.74 3.96 -5.89
N ARG A 28 1.81 2.63 -5.94
CA ARG A 28 2.20 1.89 -7.14
C ARG A 28 1.03 1.72 -8.10
N THR A 29 -0.16 1.45 -7.56
CA THR A 29 -1.37 1.16 -8.35
C THR A 29 -2.38 2.31 -8.35
N GLY A 30 -2.24 3.28 -7.46
CA GLY A 30 -3.17 4.41 -7.30
C GLY A 30 -4.46 4.07 -6.55
N VAL A 31 -4.68 2.80 -6.17
CA VAL A 31 -5.88 2.37 -5.42
C VAL A 31 -5.94 3.04 -4.06
N GLU A 32 -7.11 3.56 -3.71
CA GLU A 32 -7.36 4.26 -2.46
C GLU A 32 -8.63 3.73 -1.78
N THR A 33 -8.63 3.69 -0.45
CA THR A 33 -9.80 3.36 0.36
C THR A 33 -9.89 4.25 1.59
N GLY A 34 -11.14 4.60 1.94
CA GLY A 34 -11.49 5.31 3.15
C GLY A 34 -11.74 4.41 4.36
N ASN A 35 -11.93 3.10 4.14
CA ASN A 35 -12.21 2.15 5.22
C ASN A 35 -10.90 1.58 5.77
N THR A 36 -10.25 2.36 6.63
CA THR A 36 -8.93 2.01 7.15
C THR A 36 -8.94 0.80 8.07
N GLN A 37 -9.98 0.64 8.88
CA GLN A 37 -10.12 -0.51 9.78
C GLN A 37 -10.13 -1.83 9.01
N ALA A 38 -10.95 -1.94 7.96
CA ALA A 38 -10.99 -3.16 7.14
C ALA A 38 -9.63 -3.52 6.54
N VAL A 39 -8.80 -2.53 6.18
CA VAL A 39 -7.44 -2.77 5.66
C VAL A 39 -6.50 -3.22 6.77
N LEU A 40 -6.60 -2.62 7.96
CA LEU A 40 -5.81 -3.01 9.14
C LEU A 40 -6.19 -4.40 9.65
N ASP A 41 -7.45 -4.81 9.48
CA ASP A 41 -7.96 -6.15 9.75
C ASP A 41 -7.59 -7.20 8.67
N GLY A 42 -6.86 -6.81 7.62
CA GLY A 42 -6.34 -7.72 6.61
C GLY A 42 -7.07 -7.71 5.26
N GLY A 43 -8.01 -6.79 5.04
CA GLY A 43 -8.69 -6.56 3.75
C GLY A 43 -7.77 -5.95 2.69
N LEU A 44 -6.76 -6.71 2.27
CA LEU A 44 -5.70 -6.28 1.37
C LEU A 44 -5.91 -6.71 -0.09
N ASP A 45 -6.91 -7.56 -0.36
CA ASP A 45 -7.17 -8.15 -1.67
C ASP A 45 -7.23 -7.08 -2.78
N MET A 46 -7.94 -5.97 -2.54
CA MET A 46 -8.07 -4.87 -3.49
C MET A 46 -6.73 -4.31 -3.97
N PHE A 47 -5.71 -4.29 -3.10
CA PHE A 47 -4.39 -3.78 -3.44
C PHE A 47 -3.53 -4.85 -4.12
N ILE A 48 -3.69 -6.11 -3.71
CA ILE A 48 -2.95 -7.25 -4.28
C ILE A 48 -3.42 -7.49 -5.72
N GLU A 49 -4.73 -7.58 -5.94
CA GLU A 49 -5.32 -7.73 -7.27
C GLU A 49 -4.92 -6.58 -8.20
N ALA A 50 -4.93 -5.34 -7.69
CA ALA A 50 -4.49 -4.18 -8.47
C ALA A 50 -3.00 -4.25 -8.82
N SER A 51 -2.15 -4.72 -7.89
CA SER A 51 -0.71 -4.90 -8.14
C SER A 51 -0.48 -5.92 -9.25
N LEU A 52 -1.17 -7.06 -9.18
CA LEU A 52 -1.08 -8.13 -10.17
C LEU A 52 -1.57 -7.66 -11.55
N LYS A 53 -2.69 -6.93 -11.61
CA LYS A 53 -3.20 -6.34 -12.87
C LYS A 53 -2.25 -5.30 -13.47
N SER A 54 -1.50 -4.58 -12.63
CA SER A 54 -0.52 -3.59 -13.07
C SER A 54 0.81 -4.21 -13.55
N GLY A 55 0.98 -5.54 -13.43
CA GLY A 55 2.21 -6.23 -13.85
C GLY A 55 3.42 -5.97 -12.94
N LEU A 56 3.17 -5.63 -11.67
CA LEU A 56 4.18 -5.40 -10.63
C LEU A 56 4.58 -6.68 -9.90
#